data_AF-A0A9E3BSN7-F1
#
_entry.id   AF-A0A9E3BSN7-F1
#
_cell.length_a   1.000
_cell.length_b   1.000
_cell.length_c   1.000
_cell.angle_alpha   90.00
_cell.angle_beta   90.00
_cell.angle_gamma   90.00
#
_symmetry.space_group_name_H-M   'P 1'
#
loop_
_entity.id
_entity.type
_entity.pdbx_description
1 polymer ?
#
loop_
_entity_poly.entity_id
_entity_poly.type
_entity_poly.pdbx_seq_one_letter_code
_entity_poly.pdbx_strand_id
1 'polypeptide(L)' 'MIVARAPGTEVSLRKSGGGVFEVTVDGTVRFSKKASGRFP' A
#
# COMPACT_ATOMS: atom_id res chain seq x y z
N MET A 1 7.08 7.53 0.59
CA MET A 1 6.23 8.67 1.02
C MET A 1 5.32 9.02 -0.15
N ILE A 2 4.01 8.74 -0.04
CA ILE A 2 3.06 8.85 -1.17
C ILE A 2 2.49 10.26 -1.26
N VAL A 3 1.92 10.78 -0.17
CA VAL A 3 1.22 12.07 -0.15
C VAL A 3 2.11 13.25 -0.56
N ALA A 4 3.39 13.28 -0.16
CA ALA A 4 4.30 14.34 -0.60
C ALA A 4 4.62 14.31 -2.11
N ARG A 5 4.47 13.16 -2.77
CA ARG A 5 4.74 13.01 -4.20
C ARG A 5 3.47 13.10 -5.04
N ALA A 6 2.31 12.84 -4.43
CA ALA A 6 1.00 12.88 -5.06
C ALA A 6 0.02 13.67 -4.16
N PRO A 7 0.16 15.01 -4.11
CA PRO A 7 -0.75 15.86 -3.35
C PRO A 7 -2.17 15.75 -3.94
N GLY A 8 -3.19 15.69 -3.07
CA GLY A 8 -4.59 15.54 -3.47
C GLY A 8 -5.08 14.09 -3.59
N THR A 9 -4.20 13.09 -3.51
CA THR A 9 -4.63 11.69 -3.40
C THR A 9 -5.15 11.38 -1.99
N GLU A 10 -6.28 10.70 -1.91
CA GLU A 10 -6.80 10.17 -0.66
C GLU A 10 -6.08 8.86 -0.29
N VAL A 11 -5.56 8.79 0.93
CA VAL A 11 -4.87 7.60 1.44
C VAL A 11 -5.55 7.15 2.72
N SER A 12 -6.05 5.92 2.70
CA SER A 12 -6.59 5.26 3.89
C SER A 12 -5.64 4.19 4.39
N LEU A 13 -5.46 4.13 5.71
CA LEU A 13 -4.70 3.09 6.37
C LEU A 13 -5.66 2.04 6.90
N ARG A 14 -5.64 0.86 6.29
CA ARG A 14 -6.42 -0.28 6.76
C ARG A 14 -5.54 -1.19 7.63
N LYS A 15 -5.90 -1.34 8.90
CA LYS A 15 -5.22 -2.27 9.80
C LYS A 15 -5.34 -3.70 9.26
N SER A 16 -4.21 -4.40 9.21
CA SER A 16 -4.10 -5.81 8.81
C SER A 16 -3.25 -6.59 9.81
N GLY A 17 -3.11 -7.91 9.61
CA GLY A 17 -2.34 -8.81 10.48
C GLY A 17 -1.49 -9.81 9.68
N GLY A 18 -0.73 -10.66 10.37
CA GLY A 18 0.03 -11.75 9.75
C GLY A 18 1.16 -11.30 8.81
N GLY A 19 1.77 -10.15 9.08
CA GLY A 19 2.88 -9.62 8.27
C GLY A 19 2.48 -9.10 6.89
N VAL A 20 1.18 -8.91 6.64
CA VAL A 20 0.64 -8.38 5.38
C VAL A 20 1.02 -6.91 5.22
N PHE A 21 1.50 -6.57 4.03
CA PHE A 21 1.56 -5.19 3.57
C PHE A 21 1.18 -5.16 2.09
N GLU A 22 0.07 -4.50 1.79
CA GLU A 22 -0.47 -4.38 0.44
C GLU A 22 -0.81 -2.93 0.15
N VAL A 23 -0.53 -2.50 -1.08
CA VAL A 23 -0.91 -1.18 -1.58
C VAL A 23 -1.86 -1.39 -2.74
N THR A 24 -3.05 -0.84 -2.59
CA THR A 24 -4.12 -0.88 -3.59
C THR A 24 -4.34 0.53 -4.11
N VAL A 25 -4.45 0.68 -5.43
CA VAL A 25 -4.79 1.95 -6.10
C VAL A 25 -6.06 1.68 -6.90
N ASP A 26 -7.12 2.44 -6.62
CA ASP A 26 -8.42 2.32 -7.28
C ASP A 26 -8.94 0.87 -7.33
N GLY A 27 -8.86 0.17 -6.20
CA GLY A 27 -9.29 -1.23 -6.07
C GLY A 27 -8.32 -2.28 -6.61
N THR A 28 -7.24 -1.88 -7.30
CA THR A 28 -6.25 -2.80 -7.87
C THR A 28 -4.99 -2.91 -7.01
N VAL A 29 -4.57 -4.12 -6.64
CA VAL A 29 -3.32 -4.34 -5.90
C VAL A 29 -2.13 -3.97 -6.79
N ARG A 30 -1.38 -2.95 -6.37
CA ARG A 30 -0.16 -2.47 -7.05
C ARG A 30 1.11 -2.96 -6.36
N PHE A 31 1.03 -3.32 -5.08
CA PHE A 31 2.14 -3.91 -4.35
C PHE A 31 1.65 -4.94 -3.33
N SER A 32 2.41 -6.03 -3.19
CA SER A 32 2.24 -6.99 -2.09
C SER A 32 3.60 -7.38 -1.53
N LYS A 33 3.78 -7.24 -0.22
CA LYS A 33 4.96 -7.71 0.52
C LYS A 33 5.07 -9.24 0.47
N LYS A 34 3.94 -9.95 0.46
CA LYS A 34 3.95 -11.41 0.34
C LYS A 34 4.51 -11.85 -1.02
N ALA A 35 4.21 -11.12 -2.09
CA ALA A 35 4.72 -11.40 -3.43
C ALA A 35 6.19 -10.98 -3.59
N SER A 36 6.58 -9.83 -3.05
CA SER A 36 7.94 -9.27 -3.21
C SER A 36 8.95 -9.73 -2.17
N GLY A 37 8.48 -10.35 -1.07
CA GLY A 37 9.29 -10.79 0.06
C GLY A 37 9.82 -9.66 0.95
N ARG A 38 9.55 -8.39 0.65
CA ARG A 38 10.10 -7.24 1.38
C ARG A 38 9.12 -6.10 1.54
N PHE A 39 9.41 -5.21 2.47
CA PHE A 39 8.72 -3.92 2.56
C PHE A 39 9.33 -2.97 1.50
N PRO A 40 8.50 -2.18 0.80
CA PRO A 40 8.98 -1.27 -0.24
C PRO A 40 9.63 -0.01 0.31
#